data_AF-A0AA43QLF8-F1
#
_entry.id   AF-A0AA43QLF8-F1
#
_cell.length_a   1.000
_cell.length_b   1.000
_cell.length_c   1.000
_cell.angle_alpha   90.00
_cell.angle_beta   90.00
_cell.angle_gamma   90.00
#
_symmetry.space_group_name_H-M   'P 1'
#
loop_
_entity.id
_entity.type
_entity.pdbx_description
1 polymer ?
#
loop_
_entity_poly.entity_id
_entity_poly.type
_entity_poly.pdbx_seq_one_letter_code
_entity_poly.pdbx_strand_id
1 'polypeptide(L)'
;MSPAAQTDAVSSGHRSQTSNKSFEINQASSTVDQGSGRTIPSIIDQSQQTKASSDSDRLHTAFERFARLVPDQIALDFRLDLNSQGSSSNTAWTYGELDQKATSFAAHLLKRPELPAARVVPICMDRCPELYVAILAILKIGCAWCPIDPSFPTRRRQSLIARTGASIVLTTQRNLDGFPNNVTSLDITQVELDRVGHCESTAPTADDMAYLIWTSGTTGGG
;
A
#
# COMPACT_ATOMS: atom_id res chain seq x y z
N MET A 1 -59.05 11.53 30.10
CA MET A 1 -59.86 10.56 29.32
C MET A 1 -58.88 9.66 28.56
N SER A 2 -58.68 8.44 29.05
CA SER A 2 -58.30 7.26 28.25
C SER A 2 -59.62 6.55 27.83
N PRO A 3 -59.69 5.57 26.88
CA PRO A 3 -58.85 4.36 26.73
C PRO A 3 -58.32 4.19 25.27
N ALA A 4 -57.33 3.36 24.90
CA ALA A 4 -56.96 1.93 25.11
C ALA A 4 -57.45 0.95 23.99
N ALA A 5 -56.71 -0.18 23.88
CA ALA A 5 -56.81 -1.36 22.99
C ALA A 5 -55.95 -1.28 21.69
N GLN A 6 -54.85 -2.03 21.47
CA GLN A 6 -54.35 -3.35 21.90
C GLN A 6 -55.16 -4.55 21.39
N THR A 7 -54.52 -5.37 20.54
CA THR A 7 -54.55 -6.86 20.42
C THR A 7 -53.81 -7.23 19.12
N ASP A 8 -52.65 -7.90 19.16
CA ASP A 8 -52.43 -9.37 19.19
C ASP A 8 -52.71 -10.04 17.82
N ALA A 9 -52.02 -11.07 17.33
CA ALA A 9 -50.77 -11.77 17.63
C ALA A 9 -50.69 -12.93 16.58
N VAL A 10 -49.54 -13.64 16.52
CA VAL A 10 -49.43 -15.10 16.19
C VAL A 10 -49.63 -15.47 14.70
N SER A 11 -48.91 -16.39 14.06
CA SER A 11 -47.73 -17.24 14.34
C SER A 11 -47.48 -18.10 13.09
N SER A 12 -46.32 -18.78 13.07
CA SER A 12 -45.98 -19.99 12.31
C SER A 12 -45.77 -19.80 10.80
N GLY A 13 -44.62 -20.11 10.20
CA GLY A 13 -43.57 -21.05 10.55
C GLY A 13 -43.65 -22.23 9.59
N HIS A 14 -42.59 -22.49 8.81
CA HIS A 14 -42.16 -23.85 8.48
C HIS A 14 -40.75 -23.87 7.87
N ARG A 15 -40.07 -24.94 8.25
CA ARG A 15 -38.67 -25.31 8.07
C ARG A 15 -38.47 -26.11 6.78
N SER A 16 -37.22 -26.22 6.36
CA SER A 16 -36.63 -27.28 5.51
C SER A 16 -36.69 -26.97 4.01
N GLN A 17 -35.75 -27.36 3.16
CA GLN A 17 -34.43 -27.97 3.25
C GLN A 17 -33.85 -27.89 1.81
N THR A 18 -32.53 -28.08 1.68
CA THR A 18 -31.81 -28.57 0.50
C THR A 18 -31.86 -27.76 -0.81
N SER A 19 -30.67 -27.32 -1.27
CA SER A 19 -30.03 -28.03 -2.38
C SER A 19 -28.56 -27.63 -2.48
N ASN A 20 -27.68 -28.58 -2.14
CA ASN A 20 -26.32 -28.61 -2.67
C ASN A 20 -26.39 -28.59 -4.20
N LYS A 21 -25.64 -27.71 -4.83
CA LYS A 21 -25.21 -27.91 -6.22
C LYS A 21 -23.70 -28.05 -6.21
N SER A 22 -23.27 -29.30 -6.29
CA SER A 22 -21.98 -29.72 -6.82
C SER A 22 -21.77 -29.06 -8.18
N PHE A 23 -20.58 -28.51 -8.41
CA PHE A 23 -20.10 -28.26 -9.76
C PHE A 23 -18.74 -28.94 -9.92
N GLU A 24 -18.64 -29.66 -11.04
CA GLU A 24 -17.66 -30.67 -11.35
C GLU A 24 -16.24 -30.13 -11.55
N ILE A 25 -15.32 -31.05 -11.30
CA ILE A 25 -13.89 -31.03 -11.56
C ILE A 25 -13.66 -30.73 -13.05
N ASN A 26 -12.90 -29.67 -13.36
CA ASN A 26 -12.28 -29.54 -14.67
C ASN A 26 -10.78 -29.81 -14.57
N GLN A 27 -10.36 -30.74 -15.42
CA GLN A 27 -9.06 -31.38 -15.45
C GLN A 27 -7.92 -30.41 -15.79
N ALA A 28 -6.74 -30.74 -15.26
CA ALA A 28 -5.47 -30.12 -15.60
C ALA A 28 -5.24 -30.13 -17.12
N SER A 29 -4.96 -28.96 -17.69
CA SER A 29 -4.33 -28.86 -19.01
C SER A 29 -2.91 -28.34 -18.81
N SER A 30 -1.96 -29.24 -19.01
CA SER A 30 -0.53 -28.96 -19.09
C SER A 30 -0.22 -28.24 -20.40
N THR A 31 0.11 -26.95 -20.34
CA THR A 31 0.85 -26.29 -21.43
C THR A 31 2.33 -26.35 -21.13
N VAL A 32 3.00 -27.26 -21.84
CA VAL A 32 4.45 -27.31 -21.96
C VAL A 32 4.88 -26.13 -22.84
N ASP A 33 5.58 -25.16 -22.27
CA ASP A 33 6.36 -24.19 -23.04
C ASP A 33 7.81 -24.67 -23.13
N GLN A 34 8.22 -25.05 -24.33
CA GLN A 34 9.58 -25.49 -24.65
C GLN A 34 10.41 -24.28 -25.04
N GLY A 35 11.15 -23.71 -24.09
CA GLY A 35 12.05 -22.61 -24.42
C GLY A 35 12.67 -21.87 -23.23
N SER A 36 13.50 -22.55 -22.44
CA SER A 36 14.63 -22.02 -21.61
C SER A 36 14.66 -22.76 -20.26
N GLY A 37 15.71 -23.56 -20.06
CA GLY A 37 15.90 -24.43 -18.89
C GLY A 37 16.21 -23.71 -17.58
N ARG A 38 15.28 -22.88 -17.10
CA ARG A 38 15.29 -22.33 -15.73
C ARG A 38 14.04 -22.79 -15.00
N THR A 39 14.20 -23.81 -14.17
CA THR A 39 13.17 -24.24 -13.22
C THR A 39 12.94 -23.14 -12.20
N ILE A 40 11.81 -22.43 -12.29
CA ILE A 40 11.32 -21.61 -11.18
C ILE A 40 10.85 -22.60 -10.11
N PRO A 41 11.39 -22.57 -8.88
CA PRO A 41 10.84 -23.38 -7.80
C PRO A 41 9.42 -22.89 -7.52
N SER A 42 8.43 -23.72 -7.84
CA SER A 42 7.05 -23.54 -7.41
C SER A 42 6.97 -23.76 -5.90
N ILE A 43 7.30 -22.71 -5.13
CA ILE A 43 7.11 -22.70 -3.67
C ILE A 43 5.66 -22.27 -3.41
N ILE A 44 4.74 -23.18 -3.74
CA ILE A 44 3.46 -23.27 -3.07
C ILE A 44 3.31 -24.74 -2.71
N ASP A 45 3.95 -25.12 -1.61
CA ASP A 45 3.64 -26.37 -0.93
C ASP A 45 2.25 -26.20 -0.29
N GLN A 46 1.24 -26.77 -0.95
CA GLN A 46 -0.16 -26.73 -0.52
C GLN A 46 -0.44 -27.63 0.71
N SER A 47 0.57 -28.21 1.36
CA SER A 47 0.38 -29.10 2.52
C SER A 47 0.57 -28.45 3.88
N GLN A 48 0.96 -27.17 3.97
CA GLN A 48 0.87 -26.41 5.21
C GLN A 48 -0.35 -25.49 5.17
N GLN A 49 -1.50 -26.11 5.42
CA GLN A 49 -2.68 -25.41 5.88
C GLN A 49 -2.38 -24.85 7.29
N THR A 50 -1.63 -23.75 7.34
CA THR A 50 -1.62 -22.88 8.50
C THR A 50 -3.03 -22.32 8.60
N LYS A 51 -3.74 -22.85 9.61
CA LYS A 51 -5.01 -22.35 10.13
C LYS A 51 -5.12 -20.85 9.85
N ALA A 52 -5.99 -20.47 8.93
CA ALA A 52 -6.20 -19.08 8.52
C ALA A 52 -6.22 -18.21 9.78
N SER A 53 -5.21 -17.34 9.94
CA SER A 53 -5.21 -16.36 11.02
C SER A 53 -6.44 -15.49 10.78
N SER A 54 -7.44 -15.61 11.65
CA SER A 54 -8.71 -14.91 11.53
C SER A 54 -8.59 -13.44 11.94
N ASP A 55 -7.56 -12.75 11.47
CA ASP A 55 -7.25 -11.38 11.91
C ASP A 55 -6.79 -10.57 10.71
N SER A 56 -7.37 -9.39 10.52
CA SER A 56 -7.16 -8.50 9.39
C SER A 56 -5.75 -7.88 9.45
N ASP A 57 -4.73 -8.66 9.11
CA ASP A 57 -3.36 -8.17 9.06
C ASP A 57 -3.28 -7.02 8.06
N ARG A 58 -2.92 -5.83 8.55
CA ARG A 58 -2.70 -4.64 7.72
C ARG A 58 -1.48 -4.87 6.85
N LEU A 59 -1.42 -4.21 5.69
CA LEU A 59 -0.32 -4.39 4.73
C LEU A 59 1.06 -4.20 5.38
N HIS A 60 1.26 -3.16 6.20
CA HIS A 60 2.52 -2.93 6.89
C HIS A 60 2.78 -3.96 8.01
N THR A 61 1.75 -4.38 8.76
CA THR A 61 1.90 -5.38 9.83
C THR A 61 2.27 -6.76 9.26
N ALA A 62 1.68 -7.13 8.12
CA ALA A 62 2.06 -8.33 7.38
C ALA A 62 3.52 -8.24 6.91
N PHE A 63 3.94 -7.09 6.37
CA PHE A 63 5.32 -6.86 5.95
C PHE A 63 6.32 -6.96 7.11
N GLU A 64 6.02 -6.32 8.25
CA GLU A 64 6.83 -6.38 9.47
C GLU A 64 6.96 -7.81 10.01
N ARG A 65 5.90 -8.62 9.89
CA ARG A 65 5.96 -10.04 10.24
C ARG A 65 6.95 -10.78 9.33
N PHE A 66 6.92 -10.55 8.02
CA PHE A 66 7.90 -11.14 7.12
C PHE A 66 9.32 -10.65 7.41
N ALA A 67 9.51 -9.37 7.71
CA ALA A 67 10.80 -8.82 8.11
C ALA A 67 11.37 -9.45 9.39
N ARG A 68 10.52 -9.89 10.33
CA ARG A 68 10.95 -10.66 11.50
C ARG A 68 11.21 -12.13 11.21
N LEU A 69 10.40 -12.76 10.36
CA LEU A 69 10.47 -14.21 10.10
C LEU A 69 11.56 -14.58 9.10
N VAL A 70 11.79 -13.75 8.09
CA VAL A 70 12.71 -13.99 6.97
C VAL A 70 13.53 -12.73 6.63
N PRO A 71 14.26 -12.14 7.61
CA PRO A 71 14.92 -10.84 7.45
C PRO A 71 15.91 -10.77 6.29
N ASP A 72 16.58 -11.89 5.97
CA ASP A 72 17.65 -11.94 4.96
C ASP A 72 17.14 -12.25 3.54
N GLN A 73 15.83 -12.50 3.36
CA GLN A 73 15.27 -12.72 2.03
C GLN A 73 15.09 -11.39 1.29
N ILE A 74 15.34 -11.39 -0.02
CA ILE A 74 15.16 -10.21 -0.87
C ILE A 74 13.67 -9.84 -0.93
N ALA A 75 13.36 -8.59 -0.57
CA ALA A 75 12.02 -8.00 -0.66
C ALA A 75 11.89 -7.08 -1.88
N LEU A 76 12.96 -6.39 -2.23
CA LEU A 76 13.03 -5.49 -3.37
C LEU A 76 14.31 -5.75 -4.16
N ASP A 77 14.19 -5.98 -5.46
CA ASP A 77 15.29 -6.03 -6.43
C ASP A 77 14.93 -5.05 -7.56
N PHE A 78 15.51 -3.86 -7.53
CA PHE A 78 15.21 -2.76 -8.42
C PHE A 78 16.36 -2.52 -9.38
N ARG A 79 16.14 -2.86 -10.65
CA ARG A 79 17.14 -2.77 -11.71
C ARG A 79 16.77 -1.69 -12.71
N LEU A 80 17.67 -0.73 -12.90
CA LEU A 80 17.61 0.18 -14.04
C LEU A 80 18.59 -0.29 -15.11
N ASP A 81 18.04 -0.53 -16.29
CA ASP A 81 18.83 -0.78 -17.49
C ASP A 81 19.64 0.47 -17.88
N LEU A 82 20.67 0.21 -18.68
CA LEU A 82 21.72 1.15 -19.08
C LEU A 82 21.16 2.54 -19.43
N ASN A 83 21.60 3.57 -18.70
CA ASN A 83 21.44 4.94 -19.16
C ASN A 83 22.30 5.19 -20.41
N SER A 84 22.12 6.33 -21.08
CA SER A 84 22.92 6.70 -22.25
C SER A 84 24.45 6.77 -22.01
N GLN A 85 24.88 6.64 -20.75
CA GLN A 85 26.28 6.55 -20.33
C GLN A 85 26.74 5.12 -19.99
N GLY A 86 25.93 4.10 -20.28
CA GLY A 86 26.30 2.70 -20.12
C GLY A 86 26.39 2.21 -18.67
N SER A 87 25.79 2.92 -17.71
CA SER A 87 25.77 2.50 -16.31
C SER A 87 24.40 1.93 -15.96
N SER A 88 24.37 0.68 -15.50
CA SER A 88 23.22 0.05 -14.85
C SER A 88 23.27 0.32 -13.36
N SER A 89 22.17 0.78 -12.77
CA SER A 89 22.03 0.87 -11.31
C SER A 89 21.19 -0.31 -10.83
N ASN A 90 21.66 -1.01 -9.80
CA ASN A 90 20.92 -2.05 -9.13
C ASN A 90 20.81 -1.71 -7.65
N THR A 91 19.60 -1.80 -7.10
CA THR A 91 19.33 -1.67 -5.67
C THR A 91 18.55 -2.89 -5.22
N ALA A 92 19.15 -3.69 -4.34
CA ALA A 92 18.48 -4.83 -3.72
C ALA A 92 18.42 -4.62 -2.21
N TRP A 93 17.24 -4.80 -1.63
CA TRP A 93 17.03 -4.77 -0.18
C TRP A 93 16.34 -6.03 0.30
N THR A 94 16.81 -6.55 1.42
CA THR A 94 16.12 -7.63 2.13
C THR A 94 14.86 -7.12 2.83
N TYR A 95 14.02 -8.04 3.31
CA TYR A 95 12.86 -7.67 4.13
C TYR A 95 13.28 -6.89 5.38
N GLY A 96 14.36 -7.29 6.05
CA GLY A 96 14.88 -6.60 7.23
C GLY A 96 15.37 -5.19 6.89
N GLU A 97 16.13 -5.04 5.81
CA GLU A 97 16.65 -3.74 5.38
C GLU A 97 15.52 -2.77 4.96
N LEU A 98 14.56 -3.25 4.16
CA LEU A 98 13.45 -2.43 3.70
C LEU A 98 12.53 -2.02 4.87
N ASP A 99 12.26 -2.92 5.81
CA ASP A 99 11.48 -2.59 7.00
C ASP A 99 12.18 -1.58 7.90
N GLN A 100 13.50 -1.70 8.07
CA GLN A 100 14.30 -0.74 8.81
C GLN A 100 14.24 0.65 8.16
N LYS A 101 14.48 0.75 6.86
CA LYS A 101 14.42 2.03 6.13
C LYS A 101 13.03 2.65 6.21
N ALA A 102 11.98 1.85 6.05
CA ALA A 102 10.61 2.32 6.19
C ALA A 102 10.29 2.80 7.61
N THR A 103 10.79 2.12 8.63
CA THR A 103 10.61 2.51 10.04
C THR A 103 11.36 3.80 10.38
N SER A 104 12.56 3.98 9.85
CA SER A 104 13.34 5.21 10.00
C SER A 104 12.68 6.39 9.31
N PHE A 105 12.16 6.17 8.10
CA PHE A 105 11.40 7.20 7.41
C PHE A 105 10.07 7.53 8.11
N ALA A 106 9.36 6.53 8.63
CA ALA A 106 8.15 6.75 9.43
C ALA A 106 8.43 7.62 10.66
N ALA A 107 9.51 7.33 11.40
CA ALA A 107 9.94 8.15 12.53
C ALA A 107 10.33 9.59 12.13
N HIS A 108 10.89 9.78 10.93
CA HIS A 108 11.15 11.10 10.37
C HIS A 108 9.87 11.86 10.02
N LEU A 109 8.89 11.16 9.42
CA LEU A 109 7.58 11.73 9.10
C LEU A 109 6.83 12.17 10.36
N LEU A 110 6.82 11.36 11.43
CA LEU A 110 6.14 11.70 12.69
C LEU A 110 6.70 12.95 13.38
N LYS A 111 7.95 13.33 13.10
CA LYS A 111 8.56 14.57 13.63
C LYS A 111 8.17 15.82 12.85
N ARG A 112 7.48 15.67 11.71
CA ARG A 112 7.11 16.79 10.84
C ARG A 112 5.80 17.43 11.34
N PRO A 113 5.78 18.74 11.62
CA PRO A 113 4.58 19.42 12.12
C PRO A 113 3.42 19.44 11.12
N GLU A 114 3.70 19.20 9.83
CA GLU A 114 2.69 19.17 8.78
C GLU A 114 1.86 17.87 8.80
N LEU A 115 2.44 16.77 9.30
CA LEU A 115 1.86 15.44 9.21
C LEU A 115 0.63 15.18 10.12
N PRO A 116 0.55 15.66 11.38
CA PRO A 116 -0.56 15.36 12.30
C PRO A 116 -1.97 15.71 11.78
N ALA A 117 -2.06 16.58 10.77
CA ALA A 117 -3.33 16.94 10.11
C ALA A 117 -3.69 16.04 8.91
N ALA A 118 -2.76 15.21 8.41
CA ALA A 118 -2.88 14.52 7.14
C ALA A 118 -3.35 13.07 7.31
N ARG A 119 -4.55 12.75 6.80
CA ARG A 119 -4.99 11.35 6.60
C ARG A 119 -4.45 10.72 5.32
N VAL A 120 -3.97 11.56 4.41
CA VAL A 120 -3.46 11.16 3.09
C VAL A 120 -2.15 11.87 2.82
N VAL A 121 -1.13 11.12 2.40
CA VAL A 121 0.17 11.64 2.00
C VAL A 121 0.38 11.36 0.51
N PRO A 122 0.31 12.38 -0.36
CA PRO A 122 0.63 12.23 -1.78
C PRO A 122 2.10 11.86 -1.99
N ILE A 123 2.35 10.99 -2.97
CA ILE A 123 3.66 10.61 -3.45
C ILE A 123 3.75 10.99 -4.94
N CYS A 124 4.67 11.88 -5.28
CA CYS A 124 4.89 12.38 -6.63
C CYS A 124 6.35 12.12 -7.06
N MET A 125 6.66 10.88 -7.45
CA MET A 125 7.99 10.49 -7.92
C MET A 125 7.91 9.41 -8.99
N ASP A 126 8.98 9.23 -9.76
CA ASP A 126 9.14 8.10 -10.69
C ASP A 126 9.17 6.77 -9.92
N ARG A 127 9.06 5.64 -10.64
CA ARG A 127 9.39 4.35 -10.03
C ARG A 127 10.87 4.35 -9.62
N CYS A 128 11.12 4.24 -8.32
CA CYS A 128 12.46 4.14 -7.72
C CYS A 128 12.39 3.31 -6.42
N PRO A 129 13.52 2.89 -5.84
CA PRO A 129 13.52 2.13 -4.59
C PRO A 129 12.85 2.86 -3.43
N GLU A 130 13.04 4.18 -3.34
CA GLU A 130 12.52 5.03 -2.27
C GLU A 130 10.98 5.09 -2.28
N LEU A 131 10.33 4.85 -3.42
CA LEU A 131 8.86 4.75 -3.50
C LEU A 131 8.32 3.70 -2.53
N TYR A 132 8.97 2.55 -2.42
CA TYR A 132 8.52 1.46 -1.55
C TYR A 132 8.77 1.76 -0.08
N VAL A 133 9.88 2.44 0.23
CA VAL A 133 10.14 2.99 1.58
C VAL A 133 9.03 3.97 1.96
N ALA A 134 8.69 4.90 1.07
CA ALA A 134 7.66 5.90 1.29
C ALA A 134 6.29 5.27 1.57
N ILE A 135 5.87 4.30 0.75
CA ILE A 135 4.59 3.60 0.92
C ILE A 135 4.54 2.90 2.27
N LEU A 136 5.55 2.10 2.62
CA LEU A 136 5.56 1.37 3.89
C LEU A 136 5.61 2.32 5.09
N ALA A 137 6.39 3.39 5.02
CA ALA A 137 6.47 4.39 6.08
C ALA A 137 5.13 5.11 6.32
N ILE A 138 4.44 5.51 5.23
CA ILE A 138 3.11 6.14 5.31
C ILE A 138 2.10 5.21 5.97
N LEU A 139 2.13 3.91 5.61
CA LEU A 139 1.24 2.92 6.23
C LEU A 139 1.57 2.68 7.71
N LYS A 140 2.86 2.68 8.09
CA LYS A 140 3.32 2.53 9.49
C LYS A 140 2.86 3.67 10.39
N ILE A 141 2.76 4.88 9.87
CA ILE A 141 2.24 6.05 10.61
C ILE A 141 0.70 6.14 10.59
N GLY A 142 0.02 5.16 9.98
CA GLY A 142 -1.45 5.12 9.91
C GLY A 142 -2.08 6.07 8.89
N CYS A 143 -1.30 6.56 7.94
CA CYS A 143 -1.80 7.41 6.86
C CYS A 143 -2.05 6.59 5.59
N ALA A 144 -2.95 7.08 4.73
CA ALA A 144 -3.10 6.58 3.37
C ALA A 144 -2.04 7.22 2.46
N TRP A 145 -1.56 6.50 1.45
CA TRP A 145 -0.74 7.11 0.40
C TRP A 145 -1.57 7.39 -0.87
N CYS A 146 -1.15 8.36 -1.67
CA CYS A 146 -1.84 8.72 -2.92
C CYS A 146 -0.84 8.93 -4.06
N PRO A 147 -0.85 8.10 -5.13
CA PRO A 147 0.05 8.30 -6.25
C PRO A 147 -0.33 9.53 -7.07
N ILE A 148 0.66 10.38 -7.35
CA ILE A 148 0.60 11.49 -8.28
C ILE A 148 1.66 11.25 -9.36
N ASP A 149 1.25 11.14 -10.61
CA ASP A 149 2.18 10.95 -11.71
C ASP A 149 3.02 12.23 -11.94
N PRO A 150 4.36 12.17 -11.83
CA PRO A 150 5.22 13.33 -12.07
C PRO A 150 5.17 13.84 -13.51
N SER A 151 4.79 12.99 -14.48
CA SER A 151 4.64 13.37 -15.89
C SER A 151 3.40 14.23 -16.16
N PHE A 152 2.47 14.32 -15.20
CA PHE A 152 1.31 15.18 -15.35
C PHE A 152 1.71 16.66 -15.36
N PRO A 153 1.03 17.50 -16.17
CA PRO A 153 1.23 18.94 -16.14
C PRO A 153 1.12 19.51 -14.73
N THR A 154 1.92 20.52 -14.39
CA THR A 154 1.96 21.15 -13.05
C THR A 154 0.56 21.47 -12.50
N ARG A 155 -0.31 22.08 -13.32
CA ARG A 155 -1.69 22.41 -12.92
C ARG A 155 -2.50 21.17 -12.50
N ARG A 156 -2.32 20.04 -13.19
CA ARG A 156 -2.96 18.76 -12.88
C ARG A 156 -2.43 18.20 -11.55
N ARG A 157 -1.10 18.20 -11.34
CA ARG A 157 -0.48 17.75 -10.09
C ARG A 157 -0.97 18.58 -8.89
N GLN A 158 -0.93 19.91 -9.01
CA GLN A 158 -1.43 20.84 -7.98
C GLN A 158 -2.91 20.60 -7.66
N SER A 159 -3.76 20.42 -8.68
CA SER A 159 -5.19 20.15 -8.49
C SER A 159 -5.44 18.82 -7.76
N LEU A 160 -4.69 17.77 -8.09
CA LEU A 160 -4.83 16.48 -7.41
C LEU A 160 -4.36 16.54 -5.95
N ILE A 161 -3.22 17.18 -5.68
CA ILE A 161 -2.71 17.36 -4.32
C ILE A 161 -3.66 18.21 -3.48
N ALA A 162 -4.23 19.28 -4.03
CA ALA A 162 -5.21 20.08 -3.30
C ALA A 162 -6.45 19.26 -2.87
N ARG A 163 -6.85 18.26 -3.66
CA ARG A 163 -7.99 17.38 -3.35
C ARG A 163 -7.72 16.39 -2.22
N THR A 164 -6.46 16.13 -1.86
CA THR A 164 -6.15 15.27 -0.70
C THR A 164 -6.25 16.01 0.63
N GLY A 165 -6.24 17.36 0.60
CA GLY A 165 -6.10 18.18 1.81
C GLY A 165 -4.73 18.04 2.49
N ALA A 166 -3.74 17.45 1.81
CA ALA A 166 -2.42 17.25 2.38
C ALA A 166 -1.61 18.55 2.46
N SER A 167 -0.85 18.67 3.54
CA SER A 167 0.13 19.73 3.83
C SER A 167 1.56 19.34 3.44
N ILE A 168 1.78 18.08 3.10
CA ILE A 168 3.07 17.52 2.68
C ILE A 168 2.91 16.65 1.44
N VAL A 169 3.88 16.66 0.53
CA VAL A 169 4.01 15.74 -0.60
C VAL A 169 5.39 15.10 -0.59
N LEU A 170 5.45 13.78 -0.75
CA LEU A 170 6.72 13.06 -0.89
C LEU A 170 7.15 13.06 -2.35
N THR A 171 8.42 13.33 -2.59
CA THR A 171 8.99 13.43 -3.93
C THR A 171 10.48 13.05 -3.90
N THR A 172 11.14 13.12 -5.04
CA THR A 172 12.59 13.00 -5.19
C THR A 172 13.16 14.29 -5.77
N GLN A 173 14.49 14.47 -5.69
CA GLN A 173 15.17 15.65 -6.23
C GLN A 173 14.74 16.03 -7.66
N ARG A 174 14.49 15.02 -8.51
CA ARG A 174 14.06 15.21 -9.91
C ARG A 174 12.68 15.88 -10.03
N ASN A 175 11.81 15.67 -9.06
CA ASN A 175 10.39 16.02 -9.11
C ASN A 175 10.00 17.02 -8.00
N LEU A 176 10.96 17.79 -7.46
CA LEU A 176 10.76 18.67 -6.30
C LEU A 176 9.85 19.88 -6.55
N ASP A 177 9.67 20.25 -7.82
CA ASP A 177 9.00 21.49 -8.22
C ASP A 177 7.56 21.28 -8.72
N GLY A 178 6.79 22.38 -8.71
CA GLY A 178 5.45 22.43 -9.28
C GLY A 178 4.34 21.96 -8.34
N PHE A 179 4.54 22.12 -7.04
CA PHE A 179 3.53 21.85 -6.00
C PHE A 179 2.86 23.15 -5.52
N PRO A 180 1.70 23.08 -4.82
CA PRO A 180 1.08 24.26 -4.23
C PRO A 180 1.97 24.90 -3.15
N ASN A 181 1.97 26.23 -3.05
CA ASN A 181 2.83 26.97 -2.10
C ASN A 181 2.59 26.62 -0.62
N ASN A 182 1.40 26.11 -0.30
CA ASN A 182 0.99 25.72 1.05
C ASN A 182 1.27 24.23 1.36
N VAL A 183 2.00 23.54 0.48
CA VAL A 183 2.36 22.13 0.62
C VAL A 183 3.88 22.00 0.67
N THR A 184 4.40 21.44 1.77
CA THR A 184 5.82 21.14 1.90
C THR A 184 6.18 19.97 1.00
N SER A 185 7.10 20.16 0.06
CA SER A 185 7.70 19.04 -0.69
C SER A 185 8.86 18.44 0.10
N LEU A 186 8.81 17.13 0.31
CA LEU A 186 9.85 16.38 1.02
C LEU A 186 10.57 15.45 0.05
N ASP A 187 11.83 15.75 -0.23
CA ASP A 187 12.72 14.83 -0.95
C ASP A 187 13.12 13.67 -0.04
N ILE A 188 12.63 12.47 -0.34
CA ILE A 188 12.98 11.27 0.43
C ILE A 188 14.46 10.89 0.29
N THR A 189 15.12 11.24 -0.81
CA THR A 189 16.53 10.90 -1.06
C THR A 189 17.51 11.70 -0.18
N GLN A 190 17.03 12.78 0.44
CA GLN A 190 17.80 13.61 1.38
C GLN A 190 17.63 13.16 2.84
N VAL A 191 16.81 12.12 3.10
CA VAL A 191 16.59 11.60 4.44
C VAL A 191 17.52 10.43 4.70
N GLU A 192 18.18 10.43 5.86
CA GLU A 192 19.05 9.33 6.26
C GLU A 192 18.22 8.15 6.75
N LEU A 193 18.09 7.12 5.90
CA LEU A 193 17.24 5.96 6.13
C LEU A 193 17.92 4.83 6.93
N ASP A 194 19.24 4.84 7.03
CA ASP A 194 20.02 3.73 7.62
C ASP A 194 20.15 3.82 9.15
N ARG A 195 19.69 4.91 9.76
CA ARG A 195 19.64 5.03 11.22
C ARG A 195 18.63 4.06 11.79
N VAL A 196 18.77 3.69 13.07
CA VAL A 196 17.72 2.96 13.78
C VAL A 196 16.57 3.91 14.07
N GLY A 197 15.43 3.70 13.40
CA GLY A 197 14.18 4.37 13.69
C GLY A 197 13.40 3.66 14.79
N HIS A 198 12.69 4.43 15.62
CA HIS A 198 11.62 3.91 16.47
C HIS A 198 10.33 4.60 16.05
N CYS A 199 9.32 3.81 15.67
CA CYS A 199 8.04 4.32 15.19
C CYS A 199 6.95 3.93 16.19
N GLU A 200 6.72 4.77 17.18
CA GLU A 200 5.51 4.71 18.02
C GLU A 200 4.40 5.50 17.34
N SER A 201 3.73 4.86 16.38
CA SER A 201 2.44 5.36 15.89
C SER A 201 1.31 4.63 16.62
N THR A 202 0.18 5.31 16.84
CA THR A 202 -1.07 4.60 17.15
C THR A 202 -1.34 3.66 15.99
N ALA A 203 -1.37 2.35 16.27
CA ALA A 203 -1.63 1.37 15.23
C ALA A 203 -2.95 1.75 14.53
N PRO A 204 -2.94 1.97 13.19
CA PRO A 204 -4.16 2.25 12.44
C PRO A 204 -5.19 1.14 12.68
N THR A 205 -6.48 1.31 12.40
CA THR A 205 -7.46 0.21 12.42
C THR A 205 -7.49 -0.53 11.08
N ALA A 206 -8.19 -1.67 10.99
CA ALA A 206 -8.37 -2.36 9.71
C ALA A 206 -9.26 -1.58 8.73
N ASP A 207 -10.07 -0.66 9.26
CA ASP A 207 -10.98 0.21 8.51
C ASP A 207 -10.29 1.49 8.01
N ASP A 208 -9.01 1.71 8.38
CA ASP A 208 -8.26 2.89 7.96
C ASP A 208 -7.87 2.79 6.48
N MET A 209 -7.99 3.92 5.77
CA MET A 209 -7.68 3.99 4.35
C MET A 209 -6.19 3.73 4.11
N ALA A 210 -5.87 2.72 3.29
CA ALA A 210 -4.48 2.43 2.91
C ALA A 210 -4.00 3.27 1.72
N TYR A 211 -4.89 3.57 0.77
CA TYR A 211 -4.56 4.37 -0.40
C TYR A 211 -5.77 5.14 -0.96
N LEU A 212 -5.49 6.23 -1.68
CA LEU A 212 -6.46 7.00 -2.46
C LEU A 212 -6.03 7.02 -3.93
N ILE A 213 -6.85 6.48 -4.82
CA ILE A 213 -6.60 6.49 -6.27
C ILE A 213 -7.80 7.11 -6.98
N TRP A 214 -7.54 8.08 -7.87
CA TRP A 214 -8.55 8.57 -8.79
C TRP A 214 -8.51 7.79 -10.08
N THR A 215 -9.61 7.09 -10.39
CA THR A 215 -9.85 6.61 -11.75
C THR A 215 -10.19 7.81 -12.63
N SER A 216 -9.78 7.77 -13.91
CA SER A 216 -10.14 8.80 -14.89
C SER A 216 -11.65 8.98 -14.89
N GLY A 217 -12.12 10.09 -14.34
CA GLY A 217 -13.52 10.48 -14.41
C GLY A 217 -13.89 10.65 -15.88
N THR A 218 -14.66 9.72 -16.41
CA THR A 218 -15.54 10.04 -17.53
C THR A 218 -16.60 10.99 -16.94
N THR A 219 -16.81 12.15 -17.58
CA THR A 219 -17.61 13.33 -17.16
C THR A 219 -16.85 14.36 -16.30
N GLY A 220 -16.75 15.65 -16.64
CA GLY A 220 -17.22 16.40 -17.81
C GLY A 220 -16.53 17.77 -17.81
N GLY A 221 -16.23 18.31 -19.00
CA GLY A 221 -15.88 19.73 -19.13
C GLY A 221 -17.09 20.59 -18.78
N GLY A 222 -16.85 21.66 -18.03
CA GLY A 222 -17.81 22.68 -17.63
C GLY A 222 -17.10 23.75 -16.83
#